data_AF-I8QY80-F1
#
_entry.id   AF-I8QY80-F1
#
_cell.length_a   1.000
_cell.length_b   1.000
_cell.length_c   1.000
_cell.angle_alpha   90.00
_cell.angle_beta   90.00
_cell.angle_gamma   90.00
#
_symmetry.space_group_name_H-M   'P 1'
#
loop_
_entity.id
_entity.type
_entity.pdbx_description
1 polymer ?
#
loop_
_entity_poly.entity_id
_entity_poly.type
_entity_poly.pdbx_seq_one_letter_code
_entity_poly.pdbx_strand_id
1 'polypeptide(L)'
;MNTTPTSSRLHIALFGRRNAGKSSLINALTNQEVALVSDIAGTTTDPVSKAMEILPIGPVVIIDTAGLDDVGPLGELRVKKTYEVLNKTDLAILVIDGTEGVTEFEEKILQIITEKNIPVVGVINKKDLSNYSQLQKKEWEKRLNLKLIEVSARNKEGIEELKMMIIKKAPSDDSIKLVGDLIKTGDLVILVVPIDKAAPKGRLILPQQQTIRDILDTGGIALVVKDTELDKALKSINNKPSLVITDSQVFNKVGAIVPPDIPLTSFSILFARYKGDLEELVKGVRVIEKLKEGDKVLIAEGCTHHRQEDDIGTVKIPRWLRQKTGKNLQFSWSSGMTFPADLESYSLIVHCGACMLNRREMLYRISYAKEKKIPIVNYGILIAYVNGLLPRAIEIFKEAKRIYEEE
;
A
#
# COMPACT_ATOMS: atom_id res chain seq x y z
N MET A 1 -14.17 12.71 8.36
CA MET A 1 -13.32 12.33 9.50
C MET A 1 -12.86 10.86 9.48
N ASN A 2 -13.62 9.90 8.93
CA ASN A 2 -13.20 8.48 8.76
C ASN A 2 -13.12 7.98 7.29
N THR A 3 -13.00 8.87 6.30
CA THR A 3 -13.28 8.53 4.89
C THR A 3 -12.09 7.99 4.10
N THR A 4 -10.84 8.28 4.48
CA THR A 4 -9.67 7.73 3.81
C THR A 4 -9.34 6.36 4.39
N PRO A 5 -9.30 5.27 3.61
CA PRO A 5 -8.95 3.97 4.14
C PRO A 5 -7.48 3.91 4.57
N THR A 6 -7.20 3.14 5.61
CA THR A 6 -5.87 2.94 6.22
C THR A 6 -4.79 2.60 5.19
N SER A 7 -5.16 1.88 4.12
CA SER A 7 -4.30 1.50 2.99
C SER A 7 -3.84 2.67 2.10
N SER A 8 -4.44 3.84 2.26
CA SER A 8 -4.15 5.05 1.48
C SER A 8 -3.64 6.19 2.36
N ARG A 9 -3.19 5.85 3.58
CA ARG A 9 -2.63 6.79 4.55
C ARG A 9 -1.15 6.50 4.73
N LEU A 10 -0.40 7.51 5.11
CA LEU A 10 1.00 7.38 5.51
C LEU A 10 1.07 6.66 6.87
N HIS A 11 1.87 5.60 6.95
CA HIS A 11 2.04 4.80 8.17
C HIS A 11 3.27 5.27 8.93
N ILE A 12 3.05 5.79 10.14
CA ILE A 12 4.10 6.26 11.04
C ILE A 12 4.19 5.26 12.20
N ALA A 13 5.30 4.56 12.35
CA ALA A 13 5.46 3.58 13.42
C ALA A 13 6.46 4.06 14.48
N LEU A 14 6.09 3.89 15.76
CA LEU A 14 6.97 4.21 16.88
C LEU A 14 7.75 2.97 17.28
N PHE A 15 9.08 3.03 17.32
CA PHE A 15 9.95 1.96 17.78
C PHE A 15 10.74 2.42 18.99
N GLY A 16 10.99 1.54 19.94
CA GLY A 16 11.71 1.89 21.16
C GLY A 16 11.53 0.82 22.23
N ARG A 17 12.35 0.86 23.27
CA ARG A 17 12.29 -0.10 24.38
C ARG A 17 10.95 -0.08 25.12
N ARG A 18 10.72 -1.12 25.90
CA ARG A 18 9.58 -1.18 26.83
C ARG A 18 9.67 0.00 27.79
N ASN A 19 8.52 0.58 28.10
CA ASN A 19 8.38 1.73 28.99
C ASN A 19 9.05 3.03 28.50
N ALA A 20 9.63 3.10 27.29
CA ALA A 20 10.12 4.36 26.71
C ALA A 20 9.01 5.41 26.47
N GLY A 21 7.74 5.03 26.71
CA GLY A 21 6.58 5.92 26.68
C GLY A 21 5.98 6.11 25.28
N LYS A 22 6.13 5.12 24.38
CA LYS A 22 5.55 5.09 23.03
C LYS A 22 4.04 5.40 23.05
N SER A 23 3.25 4.64 23.79
CA SER A 23 1.79 4.82 23.85
C SER A 23 1.39 6.18 24.42
N SER A 24 2.11 6.69 25.44
CA SER A 24 1.91 8.03 25.97
C SER A 24 2.21 9.11 24.93
N LEU A 25 3.27 8.93 24.13
CA LEU A 25 3.64 9.84 23.06
C LEU A 25 2.58 9.85 21.95
N ILE A 26 2.00 8.71 21.60
CA ILE A 26 0.88 8.63 20.65
C ILE A 26 -0.32 9.44 21.15
N ASN A 27 -0.67 9.28 22.43
CA ASN A 27 -1.78 10.04 23.03
C ASN A 27 -1.49 11.55 23.04
N ALA A 28 -0.25 11.94 23.34
CA ALA A 28 0.17 13.34 23.29
C ALA A 28 0.13 13.92 21.86
N LEU A 29 0.57 13.16 20.86
CA LEU A 29 0.55 13.56 19.44
C LEU A 29 -0.88 13.71 18.89
N THR A 30 -1.78 12.82 19.30
CA THR A 30 -3.18 12.79 18.83
C THR A 30 -4.09 13.79 19.54
N ASN A 31 -3.64 14.37 20.66
CA ASN A 31 -4.38 15.34 21.49
C ASN A 31 -5.82 14.87 21.84
N GLN A 32 -6.04 13.56 21.91
CA GLN A 32 -7.32 12.92 22.14
C GLN A 32 -7.20 11.87 23.26
N GLU A 33 -8.01 11.98 24.31
CA GLU A 33 -8.30 10.86 25.23
C GLU A 33 -9.33 9.94 24.58
N VAL A 34 -8.96 9.26 23.50
CA VAL A 34 -9.87 8.30 22.86
C VAL A 34 -9.57 6.92 23.44
N ALA A 35 -10.60 6.33 24.05
CA ALA A 35 -10.62 4.96 24.52
C ALA A 35 -10.03 4.03 23.47
N LEU A 36 -9.30 3.01 23.91
CA LEU A 36 -8.78 1.92 23.08
C LEU A 36 -9.96 1.21 22.40
N VAL A 37 -10.42 1.70 21.24
CA VAL A 37 -11.36 0.95 20.40
C VAL A 37 -10.53 0.01 19.55
N SER A 38 -10.30 -1.17 20.09
CA SER A 38 -9.92 -2.34 19.30
C SER A 38 -11.19 -2.88 18.65
N ASP A 39 -11.39 -2.62 17.36
CA ASP A 39 -12.46 -3.29 16.60
C ASP A 39 -12.00 -4.64 16.02
N ILE A 40 -10.90 -5.21 16.53
CA ILE A 40 -10.48 -6.57 16.18
C ILE A 40 -10.10 -7.31 17.46
N ALA A 41 -11.04 -8.09 17.99
CA ALA A 41 -10.77 -9.04 19.05
C ALA A 41 -9.74 -10.07 18.56
N GLY A 42 -8.53 -10.05 19.11
CA GLY A 42 -7.48 -10.98 18.69
C GLY A 42 -6.10 -10.79 19.34
N THR A 43 -6.03 -10.87 20.67
CA THR A 43 -4.79 -11.02 21.48
C THR A 43 -3.87 -9.80 21.67
N THR A 44 -3.23 -9.73 22.85
CA THR A 44 -2.37 -8.63 23.36
C THR A 44 -1.00 -8.49 22.66
N THR A 45 -0.82 -9.01 21.45
CA THR A 45 0.50 -9.03 20.78
C THR A 45 0.54 -8.34 19.42
N ASP A 46 -0.58 -7.79 18.95
CA ASP A 46 -0.64 -7.14 17.64
C ASP A 46 -0.47 -5.62 17.72
N PRO A 47 0.25 -4.99 16.78
CA PRO A 47 0.47 -3.54 16.78
C PRO A 47 -0.85 -2.78 16.78
N VAL A 48 -1.02 -1.87 17.74
CA VAL A 48 -2.21 -1.02 17.82
C VAL A 48 -2.04 0.13 16.84
N SER A 49 -3.03 0.37 15.98
CA SER A 49 -2.98 1.46 15.00
C SER A 49 -4.03 2.53 15.30
N LYS A 50 -3.66 3.81 15.14
CA LYS A 50 -4.54 4.96 15.35
C LYS A 50 -4.55 5.86 14.12
N ALA A 51 -5.75 6.08 13.59
CA ALA A 51 -6.02 7.01 12.52
C ALA A 51 -5.98 8.46 13.03
N MET A 52 -5.24 9.36 12.38
CA MET A 52 -5.31 10.80 12.66
C MET A 52 -5.00 11.63 11.41
N GLU A 53 -5.09 12.95 11.52
CA GLU A 53 -4.71 13.90 10.48
C GLU A 53 -3.59 14.81 11.00
N ILE A 54 -2.51 14.93 10.22
CA ILE A 54 -1.40 15.84 10.52
C ILE A 54 -1.33 16.83 9.37
N LEU A 55 -1.74 18.07 9.58
CA LEU A 55 -1.59 19.12 8.57
C LEU A 55 -0.11 19.54 8.48
N PRO A 56 0.47 19.72 7.28
CA PRO A 56 -0.13 19.62 5.94
C PRO A 56 -0.04 18.23 5.28
N ILE A 57 0.49 17.20 5.95
CA ILE A 57 0.66 15.83 5.41
C ILE A 57 -0.70 15.20 5.01
N GLY A 58 -1.75 15.49 5.77
CA GLY A 58 -3.07 14.89 5.60
C GLY A 58 -3.28 13.65 6.50
N PRO A 59 -4.08 12.66 6.07
CA PRO A 59 -4.46 11.52 6.91
C PRO A 59 -3.32 10.51 7.07
N VAL A 60 -3.00 10.18 8.32
CA VAL A 60 -1.94 9.24 8.70
C VAL A 60 -2.47 8.12 9.59
N VAL A 61 -1.67 7.08 9.77
CA VAL A 61 -1.87 5.98 10.71
C VAL A 61 -0.66 5.92 11.60
N ILE A 62 -0.85 6.12 12.90
CA ILE A 62 0.19 5.93 13.90
C ILE A 62 0.15 4.48 14.39
N ILE A 63 1.27 3.77 14.35
CA ILE A 63 1.38 2.37 14.73
C ILE A 63 2.21 2.27 16.01
N ASP A 64 1.62 1.74 17.08
CA ASP A 64 2.30 1.39 18.31
C ASP A 64 2.91 -0.01 18.20
N THR A 65 4.21 -0.11 18.42
CA THR A 65 4.96 -1.38 18.38
C THR A 65 5.07 -2.04 19.75
N ALA A 66 4.30 -1.60 20.77
CA ALA A 66 4.30 -2.15 22.13
C ALA A 66 4.13 -3.69 22.27
N GLY A 67 3.72 -4.40 21.21
CA GLY A 67 3.71 -5.87 21.17
C GLY A 67 5.03 -6.52 20.71
N LEU A 68 6.03 -5.72 20.31
CA LEU A 68 7.30 -6.16 19.70
C LEU A 68 8.47 -6.15 20.70
N ASP A 69 8.31 -5.55 21.87
CA ASP A 69 9.32 -5.34 22.91
C ASP A 69 9.06 -6.14 24.21
N ASP A 70 8.03 -6.99 24.25
CA ASP A 70 7.58 -7.70 25.45
C ASP A 70 8.43 -8.93 25.81
N VAL A 71 9.22 -8.88 26.88
CA VAL A 71 10.22 -9.90 27.31
C VAL A 71 9.57 -11.24 27.72
N GLY A 72 10.12 -12.34 27.20
CA GLY A 72 9.59 -13.71 27.24
C GLY A 72 10.38 -14.63 26.26
N PRO A 73 10.20 -15.95 26.26
CA PRO A 73 11.03 -16.91 25.52
C PRO A 73 10.87 -16.90 23.97
N LEU A 74 10.22 -15.89 23.38
CA LEU A 74 9.86 -15.85 21.94
C LEU A 74 10.58 -14.73 21.17
N GLY A 75 11.91 -14.63 21.31
CA GLY A 75 12.71 -13.57 20.67
C GLY A 75 12.59 -13.51 19.14
N GLU A 76 12.57 -14.65 18.46
CA GLU A 76 12.47 -14.72 16.98
C GLU A 76 11.14 -14.18 16.44
N LEU A 77 10.05 -14.44 17.16
CA LEU A 77 8.72 -13.96 16.78
C LEU A 77 8.64 -12.42 16.83
N ARG A 78 9.36 -11.78 17.76
CA ARG A 78 9.43 -10.32 17.87
C ARG A 78 10.19 -9.67 16.73
N VAL A 79 11.34 -10.26 16.39
CA VAL A 79 12.15 -9.81 15.27
C VAL A 79 11.30 -9.86 14.00
N LYS A 80 10.64 -10.99 13.75
CA LYS A 80 9.73 -11.16 12.61
C LYS A 80 8.62 -10.10 12.57
N LYS A 81 7.88 -9.90 13.67
CA LYS A 81 6.81 -8.90 13.71
C LYS A 81 7.34 -7.46 13.56
N THR A 82 8.54 -7.15 14.05
CA THR A 82 9.21 -5.85 13.84
C THR A 82 9.49 -5.62 12.36
N TYR A 83 10.03 -6.62 11.67
CA TYR A 83 10.22 -6.57 10.21
C TYR A 83 8.90 -6.38 9.46
N GLU A 84 7.82 -7.05 9.86
CA GLU A 84 6.49 -6.88 9.27
C GLU A 84 5.94 -5.46 9.43
N VAL A 85 6.11 -4.83 10.60
CA VAL A 85 5.72 -3.42 10.79
C VAL A 85 6.58 -2.50 9.93
N LEU A 86 7.89 -2.74 9.85
CA LEU A 86 8.80 -1.93 9.04
C LEU A 86 8.48 -1.99 7.53
N ASN A 87 8.01 -3.13 7.03
CA ASN A 87 7.64 -3.27 5.61
C ASN A 87 6.53 -2.30 5.18
N LYS A 88 5.60 -2.00 6.09
CA LYS A 88 4.51 -1.02 5.87
C LYS A 88 4.80 0.38 6.42
N THR A 89 5.94 0.62 7.09
CA THR A 89 6.22 1.91 7.75
C THR A 89 6.82 2.93 6.78
N ASP A 90 6.10 4.03 6.52
CA ASP A 90 6.56 5.13 5.68
C ASP A 90 7.49 6.11 6.43
N LEU A 91 7.32 6.23 7.74
CA LEU A 91 8.16 7.05 8.64
C LEU A 91 8.32 6.36 10.00
N ALA A 92 9.55 6.22 10.48
CA ALA A 92 9.82 5.66 11.80
C ALA A 92 10.07 6.76 12.84
N ILE A 93 9.52 6.60 14.04
CA ILE A 93 9.85 7.42 15.21
C ILE A 93 10.62 6.52 16.19
N LEU A 94 11.91 6.79 16.38
CA LEU A 94 12.73 6.09 17.35
C LEU A 94 12.62 6.79 18.72
N VAL A 95 11.96 6.14 19.67
CA VAL A 95 11.66 6.64 21.01
C VAL A 95 12.70 6.10 22.01
N ILE A 96 13.47 7.01 22.57
CA ILE A 96 14.49 6.79 23.59
C ILE A 96 13.91 7.20 24.94
N ASP A 97 14.09 6.36 25.94
CA ASP A 97 13.81 6.73 27.33
C ASP A 97 14.92 7.66 27.84
N GLY A 98 14.61 8.93 28.13
CA GLY A 98 15.61 9.88 28.62
C GLY A 98 16.20 9.54 29.99
N THR A 99 15.53 8.69 30.78
CA THR A 99 16.05 8.25 32.09
C THR A 99 17.10 7.15 31.96
N GLU A 100 17.11 6.42 30.84
CA GLU A 100 18.02 5.29 30.59
C GLU A 100 19.01 5.57 29.45
N GLY A 101 18.70 6.53 28.56
CA GLY A 101 19.54 6.92 27.43
C GLY A 101 19.54 5.92 26.27
N VAL A 102 20.54 6.07 25.39
CA VAL A 102 20.73 5.22 24.21
C VAL A 102 21.46 3.92 24.59
N THR A 103 20.92 2.79 24.14
CA THR A 103 21.50 1.46 24.31
C THR A 103 21.75 0.79 22.96
N GLU A 104 22.29 -0.43 22.98
CA GLU A 104 22.44 -1.24 21.77
C GLU A 104 21.11 -1.53 21.06
N PHE A 105 19.99 -1.50 21.79
CA PHE A 105 18.66 -1.72 21.20
C PHE A 105 18.34 -0.65 20.16
N GLU A 106 18.53 0.63 20.52
CA GLU A 106 18.27 1.75 19.63
C GLU A 106 19.19 1.74 18.41
N GLU A 107 20.45 1.36 18.57
CA GLU A 107 21.40 1.20 17.45
C GLU A 107 20.96 0.11 16.48
N LYS A 108 20.63 -1.08 16.99
CA LYS A 108 20.20 -2.23 16.17
C LYS A 108 18.92 -1.92 15.41
N ILE A 109 17.92 -1.33 16.07
CA ILE A 109 16.66 -0.95 15.42
C ILE A 109 16.89 0.15 14.38
N LEU A 110 17.69 1.17 14.69
CA LEU A 110 18.00 2.23 13.74
C LEU A 110 18.71 1.69 12.50
N GLN A 111 19.64 0.75 12.67
CA GLN A 111 20.30 0.08 11.55
C GLN A 111 19.28 -0.60 10.63
N ILE A 112 18.38 -1.42 11.18
CA ILE A 112 17.36 -2.13 10.40
C ILE A 112 16.41 -1.15 9.67
N ILE A 113 16.01 -0.06 10.34
CA ILE A 113 15.18 0.99 9.74
C ILE A 113 15.90 1.66 8.56
N THR A 114 17.19 1.94 8.73
CA THR A 114 18.04 2.61 7.72
C THR A 114 18.29 1.71 6.51
N GLU A 115 18.55 0.41 6.73
CA GLU A 115 18.70 -0.59 5.66
C GLU A 115 17.45 -0.67 4.76
N LYS A 116 16.26 -0.36 5.30
CA LYS A 116 15.00 -0.29 4.57
C LYS A 116 14.72 1.08 3.92
N ASN A 117 15.64 2.03 4.00
CA ASN A 117 15.48 3.40 3.51
C ASN A 117 14.20 4.08 4.06
N ILE A 118 13.88 3.83 5.34
CA ILE A 118 12.77 4.50 6.02
C ILE A 118 13.30 5.77 6.68
N PRO A 119 12.73 6.96 6.41
CA PRO A 119 13.08 8.17 7.13
C PRO A 119 12.82 8.01 8.64
N VAL A 120 13.72 8.53 9.47
CA VAL A 120 13.66 8.38 10.93
C VAL A 120 13.61 9.73 11.62
N VAL A 121 12.76 9.83 12.65
CA VAL A 121 12.73 10.91 13.63
C VAL A 121 13.14 10.34 14.98
N GLY A 122 14.23 10.86 15.56
CA GLY A 122 14.69 10.46 16.89
C GLY A 122 14.08 11.33 17.99
N VAL A 123 13.59 10.68 19.05
CA VAL A 123 12.88 11.34 20.16
C VAL A 123 13.40 10.83 21.49
N ILE A 124 13.79 11.74 22.38
CA ILE A 124 14.05 11.45 23.80
C ILE A 124 12.78 11.82 24.57
N ASN A 125 12.11 10.82 25.12
CA ASN A 125 10.90 10.99 25.92
C ASN A 125 11.22 11.03 27.42
N LYS A 126 10.24 11.39 28.24
CA LYS A 126 10.34 11.56 29.71
C LYS A 126 11.33 12.65 30.13
N LYS A 127 11.41 13.75 29.37
CA LYS A 127 12.24 14.91 29.72
C LYS A 127 11.99 15.42 31.15
N ASP A 128 10.74 15.33 31.62
CA ASP A 128 10.31 15.72 32.96
C ASP A 128 10.94 14.89 34.09
N LEU A 129 11.41 13.67 33.80
CA LEU A 129 12.03 12.76 34.77
C LEU A 129 13.54 12.60 34.56
N SER A 130 14.07 13.14 33.48
CA SER A 130 15.44 12.90 33.03
C SER A 130 16.39 13.95 33.59
N ASN A 131 17.62 13.55 33.93
CA ASN A 131 18.68 14.45 34.42
C ASN A 131 19.94 14.46 33.53
N TYR A 132 19.84 14.00 32.28
CA TYR A 132 20.97 14.00 31.35
C TYR A 132 21.38 15.43 30.98
N SER A 133 22.68 15.63 30.81
CA SER A 133 23.26 16.89 30.37
C SER A 133 23.16 17.09 28.85
N GLN A 134 23.32 18.34 28.39
CA GLN A 134 23.41 18.63 26.95
C GLN A 134 24.60 17.93 26.27
N LEU A 135 25.66 17.59 27.02
CA LEU A 135 26.77 16.79 26.50
C LEU A 135 26.34 15.35 26.24
N GLN A 136 25.64 14.71 27.18
CA GLN A 136 25.10 13.36 27.00
C GLN A 136 24.12 13.27 25.83
N LYS A 137 23.26 14.30 25.66
CA LYS A 137 22.40 14.38 24.47
C LYS A 137 23.21 14.37 23.17
N LYS A 138 24.26 15.20 23.09
CA LYS A 138 25.13 15.26 21.90
C LYS A 138 25.87 13.95 21.64
N GLU A 139 26.27 13.24 22.70
CA GLU A 139 26.87 11.91 22.60
C GLU A 139 25.88 10.90 22.01
N TRP A 140 24.62 10.92 22.47
CA TRP A 140 23.55 10.09 21.90
C TRP A 140 23.25 10.42 20.45
N GLU A 141 23.16 11.70 20.09
CA GLU A 141 22.98 12.15 18.70
C GLU A 141 24.13 11.68 17.80
N LYS A 142 25.38 11.76 18.29
CA LYS A 142 26.56 11.28 17.56
C LYS A 142 26.54 9.76 17.41
N ARG A 143 26.19 9.03 18.48
CA ARG A 143 26.13 7.57 18.51
C ARG A 143 25.10 7.02 17.51
N LEU A 144 23.95 7.68 17.40
CA LEU A 144 22.89 7.31 16.46
C LEU A 144 23.04 7.98 15.09
N ASN A 145 23.96 8.93 14.92
CA ASN A 145 24.03 9.83 13.78
C ASN A 145 22.65 10.45 13.42
N LEU A 146 21.91 10.85 14.44
CA LEU A 146 20.51 11.26 14.33
C LEU A 146 20.23 12.41 15.32
N LYS A 147 19.63 13.49 14.82
CA LYS A 147 19.16 14.59 15.69
C LYS A 147 18.03 14.09 16.60
N LEU A 148 18.10 14.42 17.89
CA LEU A 148 17.14 13.97 18.90
C LEU A 148 16.28 15.13 19.43
N ILE A 149 14.96 14.97 19.32
CA ILE A 149 13.96 15.92 19.84
C ILE A 149 13.62 15.53 21.26
N GLU A 150 13.58 16.48 22.17
CA GLU A 150 13.30 16.21 23.58
C GLU A 150 11.83 16.49 23.88
N VAL A 151 11.13 15.50 24.41
CA VAL A 151 9.69 15.61 24.70
C VAL A 151 9.36 15.11 26.11
N SER A 152 8.31 15.67 26.69
CA SER A 152 7.58 15.05 27.79
C SER A 152 6.18 14.75 27.31
N ALA A 153 5.90 13.46 27.02
CA ALA A 153 4.54 13.05 26.68
C ALA A 153 3.54 13.33 27.81
N ARG A 154 4.00 13.31 29.07
CA ARG A 154 3.19 13.60 30.26
C ARG A 154 2.79 15.07 30.34
N ASN A 155 3.76 15.98 30.20
CA ASN A 155 3.54 17.42 30.30
C ASN A 155 3.15 18.06 28.96
N LYS A 156 3.12 17.28 27.87
CA LYS A 156 2.92 17.73 26.48
C LYS A 156 3.98 18.74 26.00
N GLU A 157 5.18 18.70 26.56
CA GLU A 157 6.31 19.55 26.16
C GLU A 157 7.03 18.97 24.93
N GLY A 158 7.46 19.83 24.00
CA GLY A 158 8.21 19.43 22.80
C GLY A 158 7.39 18.73 21.71
N ILE A 159 6.09 18.52 21.92
CA ILE A 159 5.21 17.79 20.99
C ILE A 159 5.04 18.53 19.66
N GLU A 160 4.96 19.86 19.67
CA GLU A 160 4.86 20.65 18.43
C GLU A 160 6.17 20.59 17.62
N GLU A 161 7.34 20.62 18.26
CA GLU A 161 8.63 20.42 17.58
C GLU A 161 8.69 19.02 16.94
N LEU A 162 8.21 18.00 17.66
CA LEU A 162 8.09 16.64 17.12
C LEU A 162 7.17 16.59 15.90
N LYS A 163 5.99 17.21 15.93
CA LYS A 163 5.09 17.29 14.77
C LYS A 163 5.76 17.96 13.58
N MET A 164 6.47 19.07 13.79
CA MET A 164 7.18 19.77 12.72
C MET A 164 8.28 18.92 12.09
N MET A 165 8.99 18.13 12.89
CA MET A 165 10.01 17.22 12.37
C MET A 165 9.41 16.01 11.66
N ILE A 166 8.25 15.50 12.12
CA ILE A 166 7.46 14.49 11.40
C ILE A 166 7.05 15.05 10.03
N ILE A 167 6.49 16.26 9.97
CA ILE A 167 6.11 16.93 8.71
C ILE A 167 7.31 17.07 7.77
N LYS A 168 8.47 17.48 8.30
CA LYS A 168 9.68 17.67 7.52
C LYS A 168 10.27 16.36 6.95
N LYS A 169 10.13 15.25 7.69
CA LYS A 169 10.72 13.95 7.34
C LYS A 169 9.75 13.00 6.64
N ALA A 170 8.45 13.25 6.75
CA ALA A 170 7.44 12.46 6.07
C ALA A 170 7.72 12.48 4.56
N PRO A 171 7.71 11.32 3.89
CA PRO A 171 7.83 11.30 2.44
C PRO A 171 6.69 12.10 1.81
N SER A 172 7.01 12.97 0.85
CA SER A 172 6.01 13.59 0.00
C SER A 172 5.57 12.57 -1.05
N ASP A 173 4.25 12.33 -1.15
CA ASP A 173 3.66 11.34 -2.05
C ASP A 173 3.62 11.82 -3.53
N ASP A 174 4.51 12.74 -3.89
CA ASP A 174 4.44 13.51 -5.15
C ASP A 174 4.86 12.74 -6.40
N SER A 175 5.41 11.53 -6.27
CA SER A 175 6.05 10.88 -7.42
C SER A 175 5.10 10.18 -8.39
N ILE A 176 3.94 9.68 -7.95
CA ILE A 176 3.00 8.94 -8.83
C ILE A 176 1.56 9.34 -8.55
N LYS A 177 0.93 10.01 -9.53
CA LYS A 177 -0.52 10.28 -9.53
C LYS A 177 -1.28 9.03 -10.01
N LEU A 178 -2.56 8.95 -9.67
CA LEU A 178 -3.39 7.82 -10.08
C LEU A 178 -3.71 7.90 -11.58
N VAL A 179 -4.15 9.07 -12.02
CA VAL A 179 -4.46 9.42 -13.41
C VAL A 179 -4.07 10.86 -13.76
N GLY A 180 -3.85 11.73 -12.77
CA GLY A 180 -3.58 13.15 -12.99
C GLY A 180 -2.34 13.46 -13.83
N ASP A 181 -1.40 12.52 -13.93
CA ASP A 181 -0.22 12.62 -14.80
C ASP A 181 -0.43 12.04 -16.22
N LEU A 182 -1.61 11.47 -16.49
CA LEU A 182 -2.02 10.93 -17.79
C LEU A 182 -2.95 11.87 -18.56
N ILE A 183 -3.42 12.95 -17.92
CA ILE A 183 -4.39 13.89 -18.47
C ILE A 183 -3.93 15.34 -18.28
N LYS A 184 -4.60 16.28 -18.94
CA LYS A 184 -4.37 17.72 -18.86
C LYS A 184 -5.63 18.43 -18.36
N THR A 185 -5.46 19.65 -17.86
CA THR A 185 -6.60 20.52 -17.51
C THR A 185 -7.56 20.67 -18.69
N GLY A 186 -8.85 20.48 -18.44
CA GLY A 186 -9.91 20.50 -19.45
C GLY A 186 -10.16 19.18 -20.17
N ASP A 187 -9.32 18.14 -20.01
CA ASP A 187 -9.53 16.84 -20.62
C ASP A 187 -10.81 16.18 -20.10
N LEU A 188 -11.58 15.58 -21.01
CA LEU A 188 -12.74 14.76 -20.68
C LEU A 188 -12.31 13.31 -20.47
N VAL A 189 -12.57 12.77 -19.28
CA VAL A 189 -12.30 11.37 -18.92
C VAL A 189 -13.62 10.67 -18.63
N ILE A 190 -13.86 9.54 -19.30
CA ILE A 190 -15.06 8.71 -19.05
C ILE A 190 -14.71 7.59 -18.10
N LEU A 191 -15.48 7.47 -17.02
CA LEU A 191 -15.39 6.38 -16.06
C LEU A 191 -16.59 5.45 -16.24
N VAL A 192 -16.32 4.21 -16.65
CA VAL A 192 -17.34 3.18 -16.87
C VAL A 192 -17.46 2.32 -15.62
N VAL A 193 -18.56 2.51 -14.90
CA VAL A 193 -18.84 1.93 -13.59
C VAL A 193 -20.10 1.06 -13.68
N PRO A 194 -19.96 -0.29 -13.69
CA PRO A 194 -21.12 -1.18 -13.67
C PRO A 194 -21.86 -1.09 -12.32
N ILE A 195 -23.05 -1.69 -12.26
CA ILE A 195 -23.75 -1.85 -10.98
C ILE A 195 -22.97 -2.83 -10.12
N ASP A 196 -22.21 -2.30 -9.18
CA ASP A 196 -21.42 -3.11 -8.27
C ASP A 196 -22.29 -3.57 -7.10
N LYS A 197 -22.53 -4.89 -7.01
CA LYS A 197 -23.23 -5.51 -5.86
C LYS A 197 -22.44 -5.36 -4.56
N ALA A 198 -21.12 -5.15 -4.63
CA ALA A 198 -20.25 -4.99 -3.47
C ALA A 198 -20.25 -3.54 -2.93
N ALA A 199 -20.73 -2.57 -3.70
CA ALA A 199 -20.85 -1.19 -3.25
C ALA A 199 -22.05 -1.03 -2.30
N PRO A 200 -21.89 -0.37 -1.13
CA PRO A 200 -23.02 -0.03 -0.27
C PRO A 200 -24.04 0.83 -1.04
N LYS A 201 -25.34 0.65 -0.78
CA LYS A 201 -26.39 1.46 -1.41
C LYS A 201 -26.05 2.96 -1.30
N GLY A 202 -26.05 3.64 -2.44
CA GLY A 202 -25.81 5.09 -2.52
C GLY A 202 -24.34 5.51 -2.45
N ARG A 203 -23.37 4.61 -2.62
CA ARG A 203 -21.93 4.95 -2.60
C ARG A 203 -21.18 4.35 -3.79
N LEU A 204 -20.20 5.08 -4.31
CA LEU A 204 -19.18 4.55 -5.21
C LEU A 204 -18.11 3.79 -4.39
N ILE A 205 -17.45 2.80 -5.00
CA ILE A 205 -16.30 2.16 -4.36
C ILE A 205 -15.10 3.10 -4.35
N LEU A 206 -14.16 2.85 -3.43
CA LEU A 206 -13.00 3.71 -3.23
C LEU A 206 -12.19 3.98 -4.52
N PRO A 207 -11.85 2.98 -5.36
CA PRO A 207 -11.10 3.23 -6.59
C PRO A 207 -11.75 4.28 -7.48
N GLN A 208 -13.08 4.22 -7.63
CA GLN A 208 -13.85 5.17 -8.43
C GLN A 208 -13.81 6.58 -7.81
N GLN A 209 -13.99 6.69 -6.50
CA GLN A 209 -13.92 7.97 -5.79
C GLN A 209 -12.54 8.63 -5.93
N GLN A 210 -11.47 7.85 -5.74
CA GLN A 210 -10.09 8.34 -5.84
C GLN A 210 -9.74 8.78 -7.26
N THR A 211 -10.13 8.00 -8.28
CA THR A 211 -9.93 8.39 -9.68
C THR A 211 -10.70 9.66 -10.04
N ILE A 212 -11.97 9.79 -9.63
CA ILE A 212 -12.75 11.02 -9.86
C ILE A 212 -12.07 12.21 -9.18
N ARG A 213 -11.60 12.05 -7.94
CA ARG A 213 -10.94 13.12 -7.21
C ARG A 213 -9.65 13.59 -7.91
N ASP A 214 -8.80 12.66 -8.32
CA ASP A 214 -7.52 12.97 -8.99
C ASP A 214 -7.73 13.63 -10.36
N ILE A 215 -8.80 13.26 -11.09
CA ILE A 215 -9.21 13.96 -12.32
C ILE A 215 -9.57 15.41 -12.03
N LEU A 216 -10.40 15.65 -11.00
CA LEU A 216 -10.84 16.99 -10.63
C LEU A 216 -9.70 17.86 -10.09
N ASP A 217 -8.79 17.29 -9.30
CA ASP A 217 -7.60 18.00 -8.79
C ASP A 217 -6.66 18.45 -9.92
N THR A 218 -6.66 17.73 -11.05
CA THR A 218 -5.92 18.08 -12.26
C THR A 218 -6.67 19.11 -13.14
N GLY A 219 -7.92 19.43 -12.79
CA GLY A 219 -8.81 20.30 -13.56
C GLY A 219 -9.41 19.62 -14.80
N GLY A 220 -9.47 18.28 -14.80
CA GLY A 220 -10.16 17.50 -15.83
C GLY A 220 -11.67 17.39 -15.56
N ILE A 221 -12.40 16.86 -16.55
CA ILE A 221 -13.85 16.64 -16.50
C ILE A 221 -14.09 15.14 -16.36
N ALA A 222 -14.67 14.71 -15.24
CA ALA A 222 -15.04 13.31 -15.01
C ALA A 222 -16.49 13.05 -15.44
N LEU A 223 -16.70 12.21 -16.46
CA LEU A 223 -18.01 11.73 -16.88
C LEU A 223 -18.19 10.27 -16.45
N VAL A 224 -19.06 10.02 -15.46
CA VAL A 224 -19.32 8.66 -14.95
C VAL A 224 -20.55 8.08 -15.64
N VAL A 225 -20.43 6.89 -16.21
CA VAL A 225 -21.50 6.18 -16.91
C VAL A 225 -21.52 4.71 -16.52
N LYS A 226 -22.65 4.03 -16.69
CA LYS A 226 -22.65 2.56 -16.68
C LYS A 226 -22.22 2.03 -18.04
N ASP A 227 -21.83 0.77 -18.06
CA ASP A 227 -21.49 0.03 -19.28
C ASP A 227 -22.64 -0.02 -20.30
N THR A 228 -23.89 0.07 -19.84
CA THR A 228 -25.10 0.14 -20.69
C THR A 228 -25.28 1.48 -21.39
N GLU A 229 -24.89 2.58 -20.75
CA GLU A 229 -25.06 3.93 -21.30
C GLU A 229 -23.83 4.44 -22.07
N LEU A 230 -22.71 3.72 -22.02
CA LEU A 230 -21.43 4.15 -22.62
C LEU A 230 -21.55 4.52 -24.09
N ASP A 231 -22.15 3.68 -24.93
CA ASP A 231 -22.30 3.94 -26.37
C ASP A 231 -23.10 5.22 -26.63
N LYS A 232 -24.20 5.41 -25.90
CA LYS A 232 -25.01 6.63 -25.97
C LYS A 232 -24.21 7.84 -25.50
N ALA A 233 -23.44 7.73 -24.42
CA ALA A 233 -22.63 8.81 -23.90
C ALA A 233 -21.56 9.25 -24.91
N LEU A 234 -20.82 8.31 -25.51
CA LEU A 234 -19.83 8.57 -26.54
C LEU A 234 -20.43 9.29 -27.77
N LYS A 235 -21.67 8.94 -28.14
CA LYS A 235 -22.38 9.60 -29.25
C LYS A 235 -22.96 10.97 -28.90
N SER A 236 -23.17 11.26 -27.61
CA SER A 236 -23.83 12.49 -27.15
C SER A 236 -22.86 13.62 -26.79
N ILE A 237 -21.57 13.31 -26.66
CA ILE A 237 -20.52 14.30 -26.38
C ILE A 237 -19.92 14.82 -27.68
N ASN A 238 -19.73 16.15 -27.77
CA ASN A 238 -19.17 16.79 -28.96
C ASN A 238 -17.66 16.54 -29.12
N ASN A 239 -16.95 16.35 -28.00
CA ASN A 239 -15.51 16.15 -27.98
C ASN A 239 -15.18 14.70 -27.63
N LYS A 240 -14.19 14.13 -28.32
CA LYS A 240 -13.66 12.81 -27.98
C LYS A 240 -13.05 12.85 -26.57
N PRO A 241 -13.29 11.84 -25.73
CA PRO A 241 -12.65 11.76 -24.42
C PRO A 241 -11.16 11.48 -24.60
N SER A 242 -10.34 12.08 -23.74
CA SER A 242 -8.88 11.89 -23.72
C SER A 242 -8.51 10.52 -23.13
N LEU A 243 -9.39 9.94 -22.31
CA LEU A 243 -9.20 8.63 -21.70
C LEU A 243 -10.55 8.00 -21.30
N VAL A 244 -10.66 6.68 -21.47
CA VAL A 244 -11.73 5.86 -20.88
C VAL A 244 -11.12 4.92 -19.84
N ILE A 245 -11.73 4.89 -18.65
CA ILE A 245 -11.34 4.04 -17.52
C ILE A 245 -12.53 3.15 -17.18
N THR A 246 -12.35 1.84 -17.16
CA THR A 246 -13.45 0.89 -16.89
C THR A 246 -13.15 -0.06 -15.74
N ASP A 247 -14.20 -0.63 -15.17
CA ASP A 247 -14.09 -1.79 -14.30
C ASP A 247 -13.62 -3.04 -15.09
N SER A 248 -12.81 -3.88 -14.45
CA SER A 248 -12.28 -5.11 -15.05
C SER A 248 -13.36 -6.15 -15.35
N GLN A 249 -14.51 -6.11 -14.68
CA GLN A 249 -15.62 -7.06 -14.92
C GLN A 249 -16.32 -6.84 -16.27
N VAL A 250 -16.37 -5.59 -16.74
CA VAL A 250 -17.01 -5.22 -18.02
C VAL A 250 -15.99 -4.85 -19.09
N PHE A 251 -14.71 -5.18 -18.88
CA PHE A 251 -13.62 -4.69 -19.71
C PHE A 251 -13.77 -5.08 -21.18
N ASN A 252 -14.18 -6.32 -21.47
CA ASN A 252 -14.42 -6.81 -22.84
C ASN A 252 -15.55 -6.07 -23.53
N LYS A 253 -16.67 -5.89 -22.84
CA LYS A 253 -17.84 -5.19 -23.37
C LYS A 253 -17.49 -3.73 -23.68
N VAL A 254 -16.79 -3.06 -22.78
CA VAL A 254 -16.33 -1.69 -22.98
C VAL A 254 -15.29 -1.59 -24.09
N GLY A 255 -14.33 -2.51 -24.14
CA GLY A 255 -13.31 -2.56 -25.20
C GLY A 255 -13.88 -2.70 -26.61
N ALA A 256 -15.02 -3.38 -26.75
CA ALA A 256 -15.74 -3.49 -28.02
C ALA A 256 -16.51 -2.22 -28.41
N ILE A 257 -16.92 -1.41 -27.43
CA ILE A 257 -17.67 -0.16 -27.66
C ILE A 257 -16.72 1.02 -27.92
N VAL A 258 -15.62 1.11 -27.19
CA VAL A 258 -14.68 2.25 -27.26
C VAL A 258 -13.83 2.15 -28.54
N PRO A 259 -13.87 3.15 -29.43
CA PRO A 259 -13.04 3.22 -30.63
C PRO A 259 -11.53 3.02 -30.36
N PRO A 260 -10.77 2.34 -31.24
CA PRO A 260 -9.35 2.04 -31.01
C PRO A 260 -8.44 3.26 -30.82
N ASP A 261 -8.81 4.41 -31.40
CA ASP A 261 -8.07 5.67 -31.29
C ASP A 261 -8.26 6.37 -29.94
N ILE A 262 -9.24 5.94 -29.14
CA ILE A 262 -9.46 6.44 -27.79
C ILE A 262 -8.71 5.56 -26.79
N PRO A 263 -7.79 6.14 -25.98
CA PRO A 263 -7.09 5.41 -24.94
C PRO A 263 -8.07 4.77 -23.95
N LEU A 264 -7.80 3.52 -23.61
CA LEU A 264 -8.65 2.72 -22.74
C LEU A 264 -7.77 2.02 -21.69
N THR A 265 -8.10 2.18 -20.42
CA THR A 265 -7.47 1.42 -19.32
C THR A 265 -8.52 0.99 -18.30
N SER A 266 -8.11 0.34 -17.21
CA SER A 266 -9.02 -0.02 -16.12
C SER A 266 -8.56 0.50 -14.76
N PHE A 267 -9.49 0.61 -13.82
CA PHE A 267 -9.18 0.97 -12.43
C PHE A 267 -8.08 0.05 -11.87
N SER A 268 -8.16 -1.25 -12.14
CA SER A 268 -7.19 -2.23 -11.63
C SER A 268 -5.78 -2.00 -12.16
N ILE A 269 -5.62 -1.51 -13.40
CA ILE A 269 -4.31 -1.18 -14.00
C ILE A 269 -3.77 0.12 -13.42
N LEU A 270 -4.62 1.15 -13.29
CA LEU A 270 -4.24 2.40 -12.63
C LEU A 270 -3.77 2.16 -11.19
N PHE A 271 -4.47 1.31 -10.44
CA PHE A 271 -4.07 0.94 -9.08
C PHE A 271 -2.83 0.03 -9.03
N ALA A 272 -2.60 -0.82 -10.05
CA ALA A 272 -1.37 -1.59 -10.17
C ALA A 272 -0.15 -0.66 -10.26
N ARG A 273 -0.27 0.45 -11.00
CA ARG A 273 0.74 1.51 -11.09
C ARG A 273 0.82 2.37 -9.81
N TYR A 274 -0.33 2.80 -9.32
CA TYR A 274 -0.43 3.74 -8.19
C TYR A 274 -0.05 3.12 -6.84
N LYS A 275 -0.26 1.82 -6.63
CA LYS A 275 0.18 1.12 -5.39
C LYS A 275 1.38 0.21 -5.57
N GLY A 276 1.68 -0.22 -6.78
CA GLY A 276 2.72 -1.20 -7.06
C GLY A 276 3.75 -0.70 -8.06
N ASP A 277 4.30 -1.66 -8.79
CA ASP A 277 5.27 -1.48 -9.86
C ASP A 277 4.66 -2.11 -11.13
N LEU A 278 4.05 -1.27 -11.97
CA LEU A 278 3.34 -1.74 -13.17
C LEU A 278 4.28 -2.50 -14.12
N GLU A 279 5.52 -2.06 -14.22
CA GLU A 279 6.53 -2.62 -15.12
C GLU A 279 6.89 -4.05 -14.70
N GLU A 280 7.18 -4.25 -13.42
CA GLU A 280 7.47 -5.59 -12.88
C GLU A 280 6.26 -6.53 -12.99
N LEU A 281 5.05 -6.01 -12.76
CA LEU A 281 3.82 -6.79 -12.90
C LEU A 281 3.57 -7.21 -14.36
N VAL A 282 3.91 -6.35 -15.33
CA VAL A 282 3.85 -6.69 -16.76
C VAL A 282 4.93 -7.70 -17.13
N LYS A 283 6.15 -7.63 -16.58
CA LYS A 283 7.15 -8.70 -16.76
C LYS A 283 6.61 -10.04 -16.25
N GLY A 284 5.94 -10.03 -15.10
CA GLY A 284 5.33 -11.23 -14.53
C GLY A 284 4.25 -11.86 -15.42
N VAL A 285 3.46 -11.07 -16.15
CA VAL A 285 2.42 -11.64 -17.03
C VAL A 285 3.01 -12.38 -18.22
N ARG A 286 4.19 -11.97 -18.72
CA ARG A 286 4.87 -12.58 -19.87
C ARG A 286 5.35 -14.01 -19.60
N VAL A 287 5.49 -14.41 -18.34
CA VAL A 287 5.91 -15.78 -18.00
C VAL A 287 4.77 -16.79 -18.08
N ILE A 288 3.51 -16.35 -18.15
CA ILE A 288 2.34 -17.23 -18.11
C ILE A 288 2.38 -18.28 -19.22
N GLU A 289 2.71 -17.89 -20.45
CA GLU A 289 2.83 -18.82 -21.57
C GLU A 289 4.03 -19.76 -21.46
N LYS A 290 5.00 -19.43 -20.60
CA LYS A 290 6.20 -20.24 -20.34
C LYS A 290 6.00 -21.25 -19.19
N LEU A 291 4.85 -21.24 -18.52
CA LEU A 291 4.53 -22.19 -17.44
C LEU A 291 4.42 -23.62 -17.98
N LYS A 292 4.86 -24.58 -17.16
CA LYS A 292 4.93 -26.01 -17.47
C LYS A 292 3.86 -26.81 -16.74
N GLU A 293 3.69 -28.05 -17.17
CA GLU A 293 2.82 -29.01 -16.50
C GLU A 293 3.29 -29.22 -15.04
N GLY A 294 2.38 -29.12 -14.07
CA GLY A 294 2.71 -29.28 -12.66
C GLY A 294 3.36 -28.08 -11.97
N ASP A 295 3.62 -26.98 -12.69
CA ASP A 295 4.15 -25.75 -12.08
C ASP A 295 3.22 -25.24 -10.96
N LYS A 296 3.83 -24.74 -9.90
CA LYS A 296 3.13 -24.21 -8.73
C LYS A 296 2.90 -22.71 -8.88
N VAL A 297 1.66 -22.27 -8.70
CA VAL A 297 1.26 -20.87 -8.73
C VAL A 297 0.72 -20.47 -7.36
N LEU A 298 1.30 -19.42 -6.77
CA LEU A 298 0.82 -18.86 -5.51
C LEU A 298 -0.22 -17.78 -5.78
N ILE A 299 -1.42 -17.96 -5.27
CA ILE A 299 -2.45 -16.92 -5.20
C ILE A 299 -2.32 -16.20 -3.85
N ALA A 300 -1.88 -14.94 -3.87
CA ALA A 300 -1.57 -14.17 -2.66
C ALA A 300 -2.55 -13.02 -2.44
N GLU A 301 -3.16 -12.98 -1.26
CA GLU A 301 -4.11 -11.94 -0.85
C GLU A 301 -3.57 -11.12 0.33
N GLY A 302 -3.66 -9.80 0.23
CA GLY A 302 -3.21 -8.86 1.27
C GLY A 302 -4.18 -8.70 2.43
N CYS A 303 -5.26 -9.48 2.47
CA CYS A 303 -6.27 -9.43 3.51
C CYS A 303 -6.77 -10.83 3.86
N THR A 304 -7.18 -10.99 5.11
CA THR A 304 -7.83 -12.20 5.63
C THR A 304 -9.34 -11.94 5.60
N HIS A 305 -10.01 -12.32 4.51
CA HIS A 305 -11.46 -12.24 4.42
C HIS A 305 -12.04 -13.60 4.05
N HIS A 306 -13.31 -13.81 4.38
CA HIS A 306 -13.99 -15.05 4.05
C HIS A 306 -14.21 -15.13 2.54
N ARG A 307 -13.70 -16.22 1.93
CA ARG A 307 -13.82 -16.48 0.50
C ARG A 307 -15.23 -16.92 0.18
N GLN A 308 -15.84 -16.31 -0.84
CA GLN A 308 -17.19 -16.64 -1.29
C GLN A 308 -17.16 -17.71 -2.39
N GLU A 309 -18.30 -18.35 -2.63
CA GLU A 309 -18.48 -19.18 -3.83
C GLU A 309 -18.29 -18.31 -5.08
N ASP A 310 -17.51 -18.80 -6.07
CA ASP A 310 -17.12 -18.09 -7.30
C ASP A 310 -16.16 -16.89 -7.11
N ASP A 311 -15.36 -16.92 -6.03
CA ASP A 311 -14.29 -15.96 -5.76
C ASP A 311 -13.25 -15.86 -6.89
N ILE A 312 -12.77 -14.64 -7.14
CA ILE A 312 -11.83 -14.33 -8.22
C ILE A 312 -10.50 -15.06 -8.02
N GLY A 313 -9.94 -14.97 -6.81
CA GLY A 313 -8.64 -15.56 -6.48
C GLY A 313 -8.70 -17.08 -6.38
N THR A 314 -9.78 -17.62 -5.84
CA THR A 314 -9.90 -19.04 -5.54
C THR A 314 -10.40 -19.87 -6.72
N VAL A 315 -11.27 -19.32 -7.58
CA VAL A 315 -11.94 -20.07 -8.65
C VAL A 315 -11.57 -19.55 -10.03
N LYS A 316 -11.78 -18.25 -10.29
CA LYS A 316 -11.70 -17.71 -11.65
C LYS A 316 -10.28 -17.66 -12.19
N ILE A 317 -9.34 -17.13 -11.40
CA ILE A 317 -7.93 -17.04 -11.79
C ILE A 317 -7.31 -18.41 -12.09
N PRO A 318 -7.42 -19.42 -11.21
CA PRO A 318 -6.92 -20.76 -11.52
C PRO A 318 -7.51 -21.34 -12.81
N ARG A 319 -8.82 -21.18 -13.02
CA ARG A 319 -9.50 -21.63 -14.24
C ARG A 319 -8.94 -20.93 -15.48
N TRP A 320 -8.83 -19.60 -15.44
CA TRP A 320 -8.33 -18.81 -16.56
C TRP A 320 -6.88 -19.12 -16.90
N LEU A 321 -6.01 -19.31 -15.91
CA LEU A 321 -4.63 -19.72 -16.14
C LEU A 321 -4.55 -21.08 -16.82
N ARG A 322 -5.28 -22.09 -16.34
CA ARG A 322 -5.34 -23.41 -16.99
C ARG A 322 -5.86 -23.32 -18.43
N GLN A 323 -6.90 -22.52 -18.68
CA GLN A 323 -7.45 -22.32 -20.02
C GLN A 323 -6.45 -21.62 -20.96
N LYS A 324 -5.73 -20.61 -20.46
CA LYS A 324 -4.78 -19.82 -21.24
C LYS A 324 -3.51 -20.61 -21.56
N THR A 325 -3.01 -21.44 -20.63
CA THR A 325 -1.76 -22.20 -20.82
C THR A 325 -1.99 -23.60 -21.40
N GLY A 326 -3.18 -24.16 -21.25
CA GLY A 326 -3.47 -25.57 -21.55
C GLY A 326 -2.72 -26.55 -20.64
N LYS A 327 -2.22 -26.11 -19.47
CA LYS A 327 -1.45 -26.91 -18.52
C LYS A 327 -2.22 -27.22 -17.25
N ASN A 328 -1.97 -28.37 -16.64
CA ASN A 328 -2.46 -28.68 -15.30
C ASN A 328 -1.54 -28.07 -14.23
N LEU A 329 -1.81 -26.81 -13.90
CA LEU A 329 -1.09 -26.07 -12.86
C LEU A 329 -1.56 -26.45 -11.45
N GLN A 330 -0.64 -26.42 -10.50
CA GLN A 330 -0.91 -26.57 -9.06
C GLN A 330 -1.07 -25.19 -8.43
N PHE A 331 -2.06 -25.04 -7.54
CA PHE A 331 -2.35 -23.76 -6.91
C PHE A 331 -2.20 -23.86 -5.39
N SER A 332 -1.64 -22.81 -4.80
CA SER A 332 -1.62 -22.62 -3.36
C SER A 332 -2.10 -21.22 -3.04
N TRP A 333 -2.60 -21.03 -1.82
CA TRP A 333 -3.20 -19.77 -1.42
C TRP A 333 -2.54 -19.25 -0.15
N SER A 334 -2.24 -17.96 -0.15
CA SER A 334 -1.82 -17.23 1.05
C SER A 334 -2.73 -16.03 1.25
N SER A 335 -3.07 -15.75 2.50
CA SER A 335 -3.82 -14.57 2.92
C SER A 335 -3.15 -13.92 4.11
N GLY A 336 -3.05 -12.60 4.12
CA GLY A 336 -2.52 -11.84 5.25
C GLY A 336 -1.28 -11.03 4.89
N MET A 337 -0.45 -10.74 5.90
CA MET A 337 0.65 -9.78 5.78
C MET A 337 1.97 -10.35 5.23
N THR A 338 2.10 -11.68 5.09
CA THR A 338 3.36 -12.31 4.66
C THR A 338 3.17 -13.35 3.57
N PHE A 339 4.22 -13.59 2.78
CA PHE A 339 4.30 -14.76 1.89
C PHE A 339 4.62 -16.05 2.67
N PRO A 340 4.32 -17.23 2.10
CA PRO A 340 4.81 -18.52 2.60
C PRO A 340 6.35 -18.57 2.67
N ALA A 341 6.89 -19.35 3.60
CA ALA A 341 8.35 -19.47 3.78
C ALA A 341 9.04 -20.15 2.59
N ASP A 342 8.35 -21.05 1.89
CA ASP A 342 8.80 -21.82 0.74
C ASP A 342 8.51 -21.11 -0.60
N LEU A 343 8.63 -19.79 -0.62
CA LEU A 343 8.26 -18.96 -1.79
C LEU A 343 9.00 -19.39 -3.06
N GLU A 344 10.26 -19.83 -2.95
CA GLU A 344 11.11 -20.29 -4.07
C GLU A 344 10.57 -21.54 -4.78
N SER A 345 9.59 -22.24 -4.19
CA SER A 345 8.94 -23.39 -4.83
C SER A 345 7.89 -23.03 -5.88
N TYR A 346 7.51 -21.74 -6.00
CA TYR A 346 6.48 -21.26 -6.92
C TYR A 346 7.10 -20.71 -8.21
N SER A 347 6.48 -21.04 -9.34
CA SER A 347 6.86 -20.54 -10.68
C SER A 347 6.25 -19.18 -11.01
N LEU A 348 5.17 -18.79 -10.30
CA LEU A 348 4.48 -17.52 -10.47
C LEU A 348 3.72 -17.12 -9.20
N ILE A 349 3.75 -15.84 -8.84
CA ILE A 349 2.88 -15.24 -7.83
C ILE A 349 1.80 -14.43 -8.54
N VAL A 350 0.55 -14.68 -8.18
CA VAL A 350 -0.61 -13.90 -8.61
C VAL A 350 -1.18 -13.19 -7.38
N HIS A 351 -0.89 -11.90 -7.27
CA HIS A 351 -1.27 -11.08 -6.12
C HIS A 351 -2.60 -10.35 -6.35
N CYS A 352 -3.42 -10.22 -5.30
CA CYS A 352 -4.63 -9.40 -5.38
C CYS A 352 -4.33 -7.91 -5.65
N GLY A 353 -5.37 -7.09 -5.87
CA GLY A 353 -5.24 -5.63 -6.06
C GLY A 353 -4.76 -4.85 -4.82
N ALA A 354 -4.46 -5.53 -3.71
CA ALA A 354 -3.88 -4.93 -2.50
C ALA A 354 -4.72 -3.78 -1.92
N CYS A 355 -6.05 -3.90 -1.98
CA CYS A 355 -6.97 -2.87 -1.50
C CYS A 355 -6.72 -2.52 -0.02
N MET A 356 -6.33 -3.49 0.81
CA MET A 356 -6.03 -3.31 2.23
C MET A 356 -4.57 -2.99 2.55
N LEU A 357 -3.64 -3.05 1.58
CA LEU A 357 -2.22 -2.76 1.81
C LEU A 357 -1.91 -1.31 1.41
N ASN A 358 -0.98 -0.68 2.13
CA ASN A 358 -0.39 0.58 1.67
C ASN A 358 0.62 0.33 0.54
N ARG A 359 0.98 1.41 -0.16
CA ARG A 359 1.90 1.36 -1.30
C ARG A 359 3.24 0.73 -0.91
N ARG A 360 3.79 1.11 0.24
CA ARG A 360 5.08 0.60 0.71
C ARG A 360 5.08 -0.92 0.92
N GLU A 361 4.06 -1.46 1.57
CA GLU A 361 3.91 -2.91 1.76
C GLU A 361 3.77 -3.64 0.41
N MET A 362 3.01 -3.09 -0.54
CA MET A 362 2.88 -3.70 -1.86
C MET A 362 4.21 -3.68 -2.64
N LEU A 363 4.95 -2.57 -2.60
CA LEU A 363 6.28 -2.47 -3.21
C LEU A 363 7.28 -3.42 -2.56
N TYR A 364 7.24 -3.57 -1.24
CA TYR A 364 8.06 -4.55 -0.53
C TYR A 364 7.79 -5.97 -1.04
N ARG A 365 6.53 -6.36 -1.21
CA ARG A 365 6.16 -7.69 -1.72
C ARG A 365 6.67 -7.94 -3.14
N ILE A 366 6.54 -6.95 -4.02
CA ILE A 366 7.05 -7.03 -5.39
C ILE A 366 8.58 -7.17 -5.37
N SER A 367 9.26 -6.33 -4.58
CA SER A 367 10.72 -6.37 -4.42
C SER A 367 11.19 -7.71 -3.86
N TYR A 368 10.48 -8.28 -2.90
CA TYR A 368 10.81 -9.57 -2.31
C TYR A 368 10.66 -10.72 -3.32
N ALA A 369 9.57 -10.73 -4.08
CA ALA A 369 9.39 -11.68 -5.18
C ALA A 369 10.52 -11.57 -6.22
N LYS A 370 10.89 -10.33 -6.59
CA LYS A 370 11.98 -10.03 -7.52
C LYS A 370 13.34 -10.48 -7.02
N GLU A 371 13.66 -10.24 -5.75
CA GLU A 371 14.90 -10.70 -5.09
C GLU A 371 14.99 -12.23 -5.12
N LYS A 372 13.86 -12.91 -4.87
CA LYS A 372 13.73 -14.37 -4.98
C LYS A 372 13.66 -14.88 -6.43
N LYS A 373 13.70 -13.99 -7.42
CA LYS A 373 13.60 -14.29 -8.86
C LYS A 373 12.30 -15.01 -9.24
N ILE A 374 11.22 -14.70 -8.54
CA ILE A 374 9.90 -15.28 -8.80
C ILE A 374 9.05 -14.22 -9.50
N PRO A 375 8.56 -14.51 -10.71
CA PRO A 375 7.66 -13.60 -11.41
C PRO A 375 6.41 -13.31 -10.58
N ILE A 376 5.98 -12.04 -10.57
CA ILE A 376 4.77 -11.60 -9.88
C ILE A 376 3.88 -10.81 -10.82
N VAL A 377 2.59 -11.12 -10.81
CA VAL A 377 1.54 -10.39 -11.53
C VAL A 377 0.39 -10.10 -10.58
N ASN A 378 -0.42 -9.08 -10.85
CA ASN A 378 -1.63 -8.83 -10.07
C ASN A 378 -2.91 -9.26 -10.81
N TYR A 379 -4.02 -9.34 -10.09
CA TYR A 379 -5.31 -9.77 -10.66
C TYR A 379 -5.73 -8.91 -11.84
N GLY A 380 -5.60 -7.58 -11.74
CA GLY A 380 -5.99 -6.65 -12.79
C GLY A 380 -5.26 -6.88 -14.11
N ILE A 381 -3.93 -6.99 -14.05
CA ILE A 381 -3.05 -7.24 -15.20
C ILE A 381 -3.34 -8.62 -15.80
N LEU A 382 -3.47 -9.65 -14.94
CA LEU A 382 -3.79 -11.00 -15.39
C LEU A 382 -5.15 -11.07 -16.10
N ILE A 383 -6.18 -10.42 -15.54
CA ILE A 383 -7.52 -10.36 -16.13
C ILE A 383 -7.46 -9.66 -17.49
N ALA A 384 -6.79 -8.51 -17.58
CA ALA A 384 -6.63 -7.81 -18.85
C ALA A 384 -5.90 -8.68 -19.90
N TYR A 385 -4.91 -9.44 -19.48
CA TYR A 385 -4.12 -10.32 -20.33
C TYR A 385 -4.91 -11.52 -20.86
N VAL A 386 -5.60 -12.25 -19.97
CA VAL A 386 -6.45 -13.40 -20.34
C VAL A 386 -7.54 -12.98 -21.33
N ASN A 387 -8.03 -11.76 -21.20
CA ASN A 387 -9.06 -11.19 -22.07
C ASN A 387 -8.52 -10.57 -23.37
N GLY A 388 -7.20 -10.58 -23.59
CA GLY A 388 -6.59 -10.03 -24.81
C GLY A 388 -6.60 -8.50 -24.90
N LEU A 389 -6.91 -7.80 -23.80
CA LEU A 389 -6.99 -6.34 -23.75
C LEU A 389 -5.76 -5.67 -23.12
N LEU A 390 -4.84 -6.44 -22.53
CA LEU A 390 -3.67 -5.87 -21.87
C LEU A 390 -2.85 -4.91 -22.75
N PRO A 391 -2.51 -5.21 -24.02
CA PRO A 391 -1.70 -4.30 -24.85
C PRO A 391 -2.33 -2.91 -24.99
N ARG A 392 -3.65 -2.87 -25.19
CA ARG A 392 -4.43 -1.64 -25.25
C ARG A 392 -4.52 -0.96 -23.87
N ALA A 393 -4.76 -1.74 -22.83
CA ALA A 393 -4.91 -1.26 -21.45
C ALA A 393 -3.66 -0.54 -20.91
N ILE A 394 -2.47 -0.94 -21.39
CA ILE A 394 -1.19 -0.38 -20.96
C ILE A 394 -0.59 0.60 -21.96
N GLU A 395 -1.27 0.90 -23.06
CA GLU A 395 -0.72 1.72 -24.14
C GLU A 395 -0.29 3.12 -23.69
N ILE A 396 -1.04 3.69 -22.75
CA ILE A 396 -0.76 5.00 -22.15
C ILE A 396 0.45 4.97 -21.20
N PHE A 397 0.92 3.79 -20.79
CA PHE A 397 2.09 3.60 -19.93
C PHE A 397 3.26 3.11 -20.79
N LYS A 398 3.94 4.06 -21.46
CA LYS A 398 4.97 3.79 -22.49
C LYS A 398 5.98 2.70 -22.10
N GLU A 399 6.49 2.76 -20.87
CA GLU A 399 7.49 1.81 -20.40
C GLU A 399 6.90 0.40 -20.17
N ALA A 400 5.71 0.31 -19.58
CA ALA A 400 5.01 -0.96 -19.43
C ALA A 400 4.65 -1.57 -20.81
N LYS A 401 4.24 -0.75 -21.79
CA LYS A 401 4.01 -1.19 -23.17
C LYS A 401 5.29 -1.73 -23.80
N ARG A 402 6.41 -1.00 -23.69
CA ARG A 402 7.72 -1.43 -24.20
C ARG A 402 8.11 -2.78 -23.60
N ILE A 403 8.03 -2.93 -22.28
CA ILE A 403 8.34 -4.19 -21.58
C ILE A 403 7.45 -5.34 -22.05
N TYR A 404 6.17 -5.07 -22.34
CA TYR A 404 5.24 -6.08 -22.84
C TYR A 404 5.61 -6.55 -24.26
N GLU A 405 6.09 -5.63 -25.11
CA GLU A 405 6.44 -5.88 -26.52
C GLU A 405 7.87 -6.43 -26.70
N GLU A 406 8.76 -6.25 -25.73
CA GLU A 406 10.08 -6.88 -25.72
C GLU A 406 9.96 -8.41 -25.70
N GLU A 407 10.83 -9.12 -26.44
CA GLU A 407 10.84 -10.60 -26.54
C GLU A 407 11.43 -11.30 -25.30
#